data_AF-A0A401UI10-F1
#
_entry.id   AF-A0A401UI10-F1
#
_cell.length_a   1.000
_cell.length_b   1.000
_cell.length_c   1.000
_cell.angle_alpha   90.00
_cell.angle_beta   90.00
_cell.angle_gamma   90.00
#
_symmetry.space_group_name_H-M   'P 1'
#
loop_
_entity.id
_entity.type
_entity.pdbx_description
1 polymer ?
#
loop_
_entity_poly.entity_id
_entity_poly.type
_entity_poly.pdbx_seq_one_letter_code
_entity_poly.pdbx_strand_id
1 'polypeptide(L)' 'MCKVTKGKVNPLIGSAGVSAVPMAARVSQVEGQKADPSNFLLMHAMGPNVAGVIGTAVAAGVLLTIFGK' A
#
# COMPACT_ATOMS: atom_id res chain seq x y z
N MET A 1 -6.91 8.09 -4.44
CA MET A 1 -8.12 7.34 -4.88
C MET A 1 -9.41 7.84 -4.25
N CYS A 2 -9.48 8.25 -2.98
CA CYS A 2 -10.73 8.72 -2.34
C CYS A 2 -11.55 9.74 -3.17
N LYS A 3 -10.92 10.74 -3.80
CA LYS A 3 -11.64 11.71 -4.65
C LYS A 3 -12.18 11.11 -5.95
N VAL A 4 -11.45 10.17 -6.55
CA VAL A 4 -11.82 9.52 -7.83
C VAL A 4 -12.91 8.47 -7.61
N THR A 5 -12.84 7.73 -6.51
CA THR A 5 -13.79 6.66 -6.19
C THR A 5 -14.96 7.11 -5.31
N LYS A 6 -15.10 8.42 -5.09
CA LYS A 6 -16.12 9.02 -4.18
C LYS A 6 -16.12 8.39 -2.78
N GLY A 7 -14.93 8.10 -2.22
CA GLY A 7 -14.77 7.57 -0.88
C GLY A 7 -14.90 6.06 -0.74
N LYS A 8 -15.08 5.30 -1.84
CA LYS A 8 -15.22 3.83 -1.77
C LYS A 8 -13.94 3.07 -1.37
N VAL A 9 -12.77 3.69 -1.51
CA VAL A 9 -11.48 3.06 -1.18
C VAL A 9 -11.03 3.57 0.18
N ASN A 10 -10.80 2.66 1.14
CA ASN A 10 -10.32 3.03 2.46
C ASN A 10 -8.89 3.60 2.35
N PRO A 11 -8.64 4.84 2.83
CA PRO A 11 -7.31 5.45 2.78
C PRO A 11 -6.22 4.65 3.53
N LEU A 12 -6.59 3.84 4.54
CA LEU A 12 -5.66 2.94 5.25
C LEU A 12 -5.04 1.87 4.33
N ILE A 13 -5.73 1.50 3.24
CA ILE A 13 -5.20 0.58 2.23
C ILE A 13 -4.07 1.25 1.44
N GLY A 14 -4.12 2.58 1.29
CA GLY A 14 -3.08 3.35 0.62
C GLY A 14 -1.75 3.35 1.38
N SER A 15 -1.79 3.50 2.71
CA SER A 15 -0.59 3.43 3.54
C SER A 15 0.07 2.05 3.55
N ALA A 16 -0.70 0.98 3.31
CA ALA A 16 -0.17 -0.37 3.17
C ALA A 16 0.70 -0.56 1.91
N GLY A 17 0.69 0.40 0.97
CA GLY A 17 1.50 0.36 -0.25
C GLY A 17 3.00 0.58 -0.04
N VAL A 18 3.44 0.89 1.19
CA VAL A 18 4.87 0.90 1.53
C VAL A 18 5.42 -0.52 1.43
N SER A 19 6.56 -0.69 0.78
CA SER A 19 7.20 -1.97 0.42
C SER A 19 7.65 -2.86 1.60
N ALA A 20 7.16 -2.63 2.81
CA ALA A 20 7.46 -3.41 4.01
C ALA A 20 6.52 -4.62 4.13
N VAL A 21 6.79 -5.66 3.34
CA VAL A 21 6.04 -6.92 3.36
C VAL A 21 6.46 -7.77 4.58
N PRO A 22 5.53 -8.33 5.39
CA PRO A 22 4.08 -8.13 5.42
C PRO A 22 3.62 -7.04 6.42
N MET A 23 4.55 -6.36 7.10
CA MET A 23 4.24 -5.48 8.24
C MET A 23 3.38 -4.26 7.87
N ALA A 24 3.55 -3.62 6.71
CA ALA A 24 2.75 -2.45 6.32
C ALA A 24 1.24 -2.77 6.22
N ALA A 25 0.92 -3.96 5.72
CA ALA A 25 -0.46 -4.44 5.65
C ALA A 25 -1.00 -4.80 7.05
N ARG A 26 -0.15 -5.36 7.93
CA ARG A 26 -0.53 -5.66 9.32
C ARG A 26 -0.76 -4.40 10.15
N VAL A 27 0.06 -3.36 10.01
CA VAL A 27 -0.15 -2.07 10.70
C VAL A 27 -1.45 -1.43 10.23
N SER A 28 -1.71 -1.44 8.92
CA SER A 28 -2.97 -0.92 8.37
C SER A 28 -4.21 -1.71 8.84
N GLN A 29 -4.07 -3.02 9.09
CA GLN A 29 -5.09 -3.85 9.73
C GLN A 29 -5.33 -3.46 11.19
N VAL A 30 -4.26 -3.28 11.98
CA VAL A 30 -4.36 -2.90 13.40
C VAL A 30 -5.01 -1.52 13.55
N GLU A 31 -4.59 -0.54 12.75
CA GLU A 31 -5.21 0.79 12.77
C GLU A 31 -6.66 0.77 12.25
N GLY A 32 -6.96 -0.07 11.27
CA GLY A 32 -8.34 -0.29 10.80
C GLY A 32 -9.24 -0.89 11.87
N GLN A 33 -8.74 -1.87 12.63
CA GLN A 33 -9.46 -2.52 13.72
C GLN A 33 -9.70 -1.59 14.91
N LYS A 34 -8.86 -0.58 15.13
CA LYS A 34 -9.10 0.47 16.14
C LYS A 34 -10.26 1.37 15.75
N ALA A 35 -10.43 1.66 14.46
CA ALA A 35 -11.53 2.48 13.96
C ALA A 35 -12.83 1.69 13.84
N ASP A 36 -12.75 0.44 13.38
CA ASP A 36 -13.88 -0.48 13.27
C ASP A 36 -13.38 -1.94 13.43
N PRO A 37 -13.74 -2.62 14.53
CA PRO A 37 -13.28 -3.99 14.80
C PRO A 37 -13.83 -5.04 13.81
N SER A 38 -14.89 -4.72 13.06
CA SER A 38 -15.44 -5.58 12.00
C SER A 38 -14.73 -5.43 10.66
N ASN A 39 -13.82 -4.46 10.53
CA ASN A 39 -13.16 -4.11 9.28
C ASN A 39 -11.86 -4.92 9.06
N PHE A 40 -11.92 -5.91 8.16
CA PHE A 40 -10.79 -6.77 7.81
C PHE A 40 -10.11 -6.28 6.53
N LEU A 41 -9.07 -5.48 6.69
CA LEU A 41 -8.27 -4.89 5.61
C LEU A 41 -7.08 -5.74 5.17
N LEU A 42 -6.61 -6.70 5.96
CA LEU A 42 -5.36 -7.43 5.71
C LEU A 42 -5.30 -8.07 4.31
N MET A 43 -6.39 -8.71 3.87
CA MET A 43 -6.47 -9.36 2.56
C MET A 43 -6.52 -8.35 1.41
N HIS A 44 -7.12 -7.18 1.61
CA HIS A 44 -7.17 -6.11 0.60
C HIS A 44 -5.87 -5.28 0.55
N ALA A 45 -5.23 -5.08 1.70
CA ALA A 45 -4.03 -4.29 1.88
C ALA A 45 -2.75 -5.01 1.38
N MET A 46 -2.80 -6.33 1.21
CA MET A 46 -1.69 -7.10 0.62
C MET A 46 -1.44 -6.76 -0.85
N GLY A 47 -2.50 -6.48 -1.63
CA GLY A 47 -2.36 -6.10 -3.05
C GLY A 47 -1.49 -4.85 -3.24
N PRO A 48 -1.81 -3.72 -2.58
CA PRO A 48 -0.96 -2.52 -2.58
C PRO A 48 0.44 -2.75 -2.06
N ASN A 49 0.64 -3.59 -1.03
CA ASN A 49 1.96 -3.87 -0.47
C ASN A 49 2.89 -4.53 -1.50
N VAL A 50 2.37 -5.53 -2.24
CA VAL A 50 3.11 -6.17 -3.35
C VAL A 50 3.34 -5.18 -4.50
N ALA A 51 2.35 -4.35 -4.83
CA ALA A 51 2.51 -3.30 -5.83
C ALA A 51 3.59 -2.28 -5.44
N GLY A 52 3.75 -1.99 -4.15
CA GLY A 52 4.80 -1.14 -3.60
C GLY A 52 6.20 -1.65 -3.91
N VAL A 53 6.46 -2.94 -3.62
CA VAL A 53 7.75 -3.60 -3.92
C VAL A 53 8.09 -3.51 -5.41
N ILE A 54 7.14 -3.86 -6.28
CA ILE A 54 7.33 -3.79 -7.75
C ILE A 54 7.56 -2.34 -8.19
N GLY A 55 6.78 -1.40 -7.67
CA GLY A 55 6.92 0.02 -7.95
C GLY A 55 8.30 0.56 -7.59
N THR A 56 8.86 0.16 -6.44
CA THR A 56 10.23 0.54 -6.06
C THR A 56 11.27 -0.05 -7.01
N ALA A 57 11.12 -1.28 -7.46
CA ALA A 57 12.04 -1.88 -8.43
C ALA A 57 12.00 -1.16 -9.78
N VAL A 58 10.81 -0.82 -10.27
CA VAL A 58 10.63 -0.04 -11.51
C VAL A 58 11.23 1.36 -11.36
N ALA A 59 10.96 2.05 -10.26
CA ALA A 59 11.51 3.38 -9.99
C ALA A 59 13.04 3.34 -9.94
N ALA A 60 13.62 2.34 -9.26
CA ALA A 60 15.07 2.14 -9.24
C ALA A 60 15.63 1.87 -10.64
N GLY A 61 14.98 1.02 -11.45
CA GLY A 61 15.40 0.75 -12.83
C GLY A 61 15.36 1.98 -13.72
N VAL A 62 14.33 2.82 -13.59
CA VAL A 62 14.23 4.09 -14.33
C VAL A 62 15.32 5.07 -13.89
N LEU A 63 15.54 5.21 -12.59
CA LEU A 63 16.61 6.08 -12.06
C LEU A 63 17.99 5.62 -12.51
N LEU A 64 18.27 4.32 -12.49
CA LEU A 64 19.51 3.75 -13.02
C LEU A 64 19.64 3.97 -14.53
N THR A 65 18.54 3.89 -15.29
CA THR A 65 18.59 4.15 -16.74
C THR A 65 18.91 5.63 -17.04
N ILE A 66 18.44 6.55 -16.21
CA ILE A 66 18.62 8.00 -16.41
C ILE A 66 19.98 8.48 -15.87
N PHE A 67 20.41 7.98 -14.70
CA PHE A 67 21.57 8.48 -13.96
C PHE A 67 22.73 7.49 -13.86
N GLY A 68 22.49 6.19 -14.06
CA GLY A 68 23.50 5.14 -14.10
C GLY A 68 24.20 5.15 -15.45
N LYS A 69 25.04 6.16 -15.65
CA LYS A 69 26.02 6.20 -16.72
C LYS A 69 27.17 5.23 -16.43
#